data_AF-A0A2E6EBQ8-F1
#
_entry.id   AF-A0A2E6EBQ8-F1
#
_cell.length_a   1.000
_cell.length_b   1.000
_cell.length_c   1.000
_cell.angle_alpha   90.00
_cell.angle_beta   90.00
_cell.angle_gamma   90.00
#
_symmetry.space_group_name_H-M   'P 1'
#
loop_
_entity.id
_entity.type
_entity.pdbx_description
1 polymer ?
#
loop_
_entity_poly.entity_id
_entity_poly.type
_entity_poly.pdbx_seq_one_letter_code
_entity_poly.pdbx_strand_id
1 'polypeptide(L)'
;MKPIKLLSTAVLMTAIVLAGCDNVGDSEDITSGVGENSVPSEQKTDKRMSDGASPGKPTAPVSISYDILNKPIVGSPVQIRVHIRSRQGPVNVRYSINDQSALMFKEGQVESLEITDPTKREPREVSVVPLREGRSYVNVSAEVETPRGLMIRSMSVPIKVGSAPIQPNDNGERKEGPGGEAVISMPAQESGASSS
;
A
#
# COMPACT_ATOMS: atom_id res chain seq x y z
N MET A 1 -42.13 -22.06 -39.98
CA MET A 1 -42.76 -20.86 -39.37
C MET A 1 -41.75 -19.71 -39.43
N LYS A 2 -42.23 -18.50 -39.69
CA LYS A 2 -41.49 -17.30 -40.14
C LYS A 2 -40.52 -16.73 -39.08
N PRO A 3 -39.43 -16.05 -39.49
CA PRO A 3 -38.58 -15.22 -38.62
C PRO A 3 -39.16 -13.80 -38.49
N ILE A 4 -39.02 -13.18 -37.30
CA ILE A 4 -39.34 -11.76 -37.11
C ILE A 4 -38.06 -11.04 -36.66
N LYS A 5 -37.50 -10.24 -37.58
CA LYS A 5 -36.62 -9.10 -37.30
C LYS A 5 -37.50 -7.86 -37.18
N LEU A 6 -37.26 -7.00 -36.20
CA LEU A 6 -37.52 -5.55 -36.24
C LEU A 6 -36.81 -4.90 -35.04
N LEU A 7 -35.75 -4.09 -35.20
CA LEU A 7 -35.64 -2.68 -35.66
C LEU A 7 -36.12 -1.62 -34.65
N SER A 8 -35.19 -0.78 -34.17
CA SER A 8 -35.30 0.65 -33.79
C SER A 8 -34.16 0.97 -32.81
N THR A 9 -33.03 1.60 -33.16
CA THR A 9 -32.79 2.97 -33.69
C THR A 9 -33.36 4.09 -32.80
N ALA A 10 -32.48 4.80 -32.09
CA ALA A 10 -32.31 6.27 -32.10
C ALA A 10 -31.77 6.81 -30.75
N VAL A 11 -30.56 7.42 -30.74
CA VAL A 11 -30.30 8.88 -30.58
C VAL A 11 -30.38 9.31 -29.10
N LEU A 12 -29.32 9.86 -28.47
CA LEU A 12 -28.96 11.27 -28.60
C LEU A 12 -27.55 11.56 -28.05
N MET A 13 -26.75 12.27 -28.84
CA MET A 13 -25.52 12.96 -28.43
C MET A 13 -25.83 14.13 -27.50
N THR A 14 -25.01 14.32 -26.46
CA THR A 14 -24.75 15.65 -25.92
C THR A 14 -23.26 15.79 -25.60
N ALA A 15 -22.55 16.54 -26.45
CA ALA A 15 -21.21 17.04 -26.17
C ALA A 15 -21.34 18.34 -25.34
N ILE A 16 -20.59 18.45 -24.24
CA ILE A 16 -20.37 19.70 -23.53
C ILE A 16 -18.89 20.06 -23.67
N VAL A 17 -18.64 21.13 -24.41
CA VAL A 17 -17.36 21.84 -24.53
C VAL A 17 -17.35 22.94 -23.47
N LEU A 18 -16.32 22.98 -22.62
CA LEU A 18 -15.98 24.15 -21.81
C LEU A 18 -14.47 24.43 -21.98
N ALA A 19 -14.19 25.57 -22.61
CA ALA A 19 -12.98 26.38 -22.47
C ALA A 19 -12.76 26.72 -20.98
N GLY A 20 -11.60 27.08 -20.44
CA GLY A 20 -10.34 27.64 -20.93
C GLY A 20 -9.69 28.39 -19.73
N CYS A 21 -8.53 29.02 -19.95
CA CYS A 21 -7.76 29.90 -19.06
C CYS A 21 -6.65 29.26 -18.20
N ASP A 22 -5.51 29.10 -18.86
CA ASP A 22 -4.18 29.56 -18.46
C ASP A 22 -4.15 30.63 -17.35
N ASN A 23 -3.23 30.47 -16.40
CA ASN A 23 -2.59 31.61 -15.77
C ASN A 23 -1.13 31.31 -15.47
N VAL A 24 -0.28 31.92 -16.30
CA VAL A 24 1.15 32.12 -16.15
C VAL A 24 1.35 33.23 -15.11
N GLY A 25 2.16 32.97 -14.09
CA GLY A 25 2.53 33.94 -13.07
C GLY A 25 4.00 33.79 -12.75
N ASP A 26 4.74 34.86 -13.01
CA ASP A 26 6.19 34.97 -13.16
C ASP A 26 6.97 34.93 -11.84
N SER A 27 8.28 34.86 -12.04
CA SER A 27 9.41 34.77 -11.14
C SER A 27 9.76 36.12 -10.50
N GLU A 28 10.17 36.13 -9.23
CA GLU A 28 11.13 37.10 -8.63
C GLU A 28 11.83 36.34 -7.47
N ASP A 29 13.06 35.84 -7.65
CA ASP A 29 14.36 36.45 -7.29
C ASP A 29 14.38 37.36 -6.06
N ILE A 30 15.17 36.99 -5.05
CA ILE A 30 16.14 37.86 -4.36
C ILE A 30 17.11 37.04 -3.49
N THR A 31 18.28 36.80 -4.07
CA THR A 31 19.63 37.09 -3.56
C THR A 31 20.00 37.04 -2.06
N SER A 32 21.12 36.33 -1.83
CA SER A 32 22.28 36.63 -0.97
C SER A 32 22.20 36.50 0.56
N GLY A 33 23.10 35.64 1.08
CA GLY A 33 23.51 35.62 2.48
C GLY A 33 24.73 34.74 2.70
N VAL A 34 25.92 35.34 2.57
CA VAL A 34 27.27 34.78 2.76
C VAL A 34 27.47 34.16 4.14
N GLY A 35 28.24 33.07 4.20
CA GLY A 35 28.63 32.39 5.44
C GLY A 35 29.72 31.36 5.20
N GLU A 36 30.85 31.84 4.67
CA GLU A 36 32.12 31.14 4.53
C GLU A 36 32.63 30.69 5.90
N ASN A 37 32.92 29.40 6.09
CA ASN A 37 33.88 28.97 7.10
C ASN A 37 34.53 27.65 6.69
N SER A 38 35.71 27.82 6.12
CA SER A 38 36.67 26.80 5.74
C SER A 38 37.39 26.27 6.98
N VAL A 39 37.33 24.96 7.23
CA VAL A 39 38.33 24.27 8.06
C VAL A 39 38.79 23.03 7.28
N PRO A 40 40.09 22.94 6.90
CA PRO A 40 40.64 21.79 6.21
C PRO A 40 40.99 20.70 7.21
N SER A 41 40.55 19.47 6.96
CA SER A 41 41.06 18.31 7.69
C SER A 41 41.20 17.11 6.74
N GLU A 42 42.47 16.82 6.48
CA GLU A 42 43.04 15.50 6.24
C GLU A 42 42.49 14.66 5.08
N GLN A 43 43.25 14.72 3.97
CA GLN A 43 43.34 13.65 2.98
C GLN A 43 43.75 12.34 3.68
N LYS A 44 42.76 11.51 3.97
CA LYS A 44 42.98 10.07 4.11
C LYS A 44 42.62 9.44 2.77
N THR A 45 43.64 8.96 2.07
CA THR A 45 43.55 8.09 0.90
C THR A 45 42.76 6.84 1.30
N ASP A 46 41.44 6.90 1.20
CA ASP A 46 40.61 5.72 1.26
C ASP A 46 40.50 5.16 -0.16
N LYS A 47 40.93 3.90 -0.30
CA LYS A 47 40.79 3.13 -1.52
C LYS A 47 39.32 3.26 -1.94
N ARG A 48 39.08 3.81 -3.14
CA ARG A 48 37.82 3.58 -3.86
C ARG A 48 37.70 2.07 -4.07
N MET A 49 37.11 1.38 -3.10
CA MET A 49 36.43 0.13 -3.34
C MET A 49 35.35 0.50 -4.36
N SER A 50 35.63 0.16 -5.60
CA SER A 50 34.65 0.12 -6.68
C SER A 50 33.42 -0.56 -6.12
N ASP A 51 32.35 0.21 -5.91
CA ASP A 51 31.03 -0.33 -5.64
C ASP A 51 30.75 -1.32 -6.76
N GLY A 52 30.85 -2.60 -6.42
CA GLY A 52 30.32 -3.68 -7.21
C GLY A 52 28.81 -3.53 -7.17
N ALA A 53 28.28 -2.59 -7.96
CA ALA A 53 26.87 -2.47 -8.24
C ALA A 53 26.47 -3.71 -9.04
N SER A 54 26.26 -4.80 -8.30
CA SER A 54 25.62 -6.01 -8.82
C SER A 54 24.30 -5.54 -9.44
N PRO A 55 24.07 -5.77 -10.74
CA PRO A 55 22.83 -5.36 -11.37
C PRO A 55 21.68 -6.00 -10.60
N GLY A 56 20.87 -5.17 -9.93
CA GLY A 56 19.75 -5.65 -9.13
C GLY A 56 18.83 -6.54 -9.95
N LYS A 57 18.19 -7.51 -9.30
CA LYS A 57 17.27 -8.45 -9.95
C LYS A 57 16.25 -7.68 -10.82
N PRO A 58 15.97 -8.12 -12.05
CA PRO A 58 15.02 -7.44 -12.91
C PRO A 58 13.66 -7.39 -12.22
N THR A 59 13.19 -6.18 -11.94
CA THR A 59 11.89 -5.94 -11.32
C THR A 59 10.84 -5.80 -12.42
N ALA A 60 9.66 -6.38 -12.20
CA ALA A 60 8.54 -6.25 -13.13
C ALA A 60 8.23 -4.76 -13.38
N PRO A 61 7.96 -4.34 -14.63
CA PRO A 61 7.70 -2.94 -14.98
C PRO A 61 6.27 -2.52 -14.61
N VAL A 62 5.80 -2.91 -13.42
CA VAL A 62 4.46 -2.66 -12.90
C VAL A 62 4.56 -2.01 -11.53
N SER A 63 3.85 -0.91 -11.34
CA SER A 63 3.67 -0.28 -10.02
C SER A 63 2.23 -0.51 -9.54
N ILE A 64 2.08 -0.89 -8.27
CA ILE A 64 0.78 -1.09 -7.62
C ILE A 64 0.76 -0.17 -6.39
N SER A 65 -0.30 0.61 -6.23
CA SER A 65 -0.59 1.38 -5.01
C SER A 65 -2.08 1.29 -4.67
N TYR A 66 -2.46 1.69 -3.46
CA TYR A 66 -3.85 1.58 -3.01
C TYR A 66 -4.25 2.68 -2.03
N ASP A 67 -5.55 2.95 -1.99
CA ASP A 67 -6.22 3.80 -1.01
C ASP A 67 -7.41 3.04 -0.42
N ILE A 68 -7.55 3.05 0.90
CA ILE A 68 -8.75 2.52 1.56
C ILE A 68 -9.71 3.69 1.78
N LEU A 69 -10.87 3.66 1.14
CA LEU A 69 -11.76 4.83 1.04
C LEU A 69 -12.63 5.04 2.28
N ASN A 70 -12.86 3.99 3.07
CA ASN A 70 -13.68 4.04 4.28
C ASN A 70 -13.08 3.19 5.39
N LYS A 71 -13.40 3.55 6.65
CA LYS A 71 -12.94 2.83 7.84
C LYS A 71 -13.49 1.39 7.83
N PRO A 72 -12.63 0.36 7.95
CA PRO A 72 -13.08 -1.03 8.04
C PRO A 72 -13.89 -1.30 9.32
N ILE A 73 -15.08 -1.87 9.16
CA ILE A 73 -15.99 -2.29 10.23
C ILE A 73 -16.48 -3.71 9.89
N VAL A 74 -16.61 -4.58 10.89
CA VAL A 74 -17.13 -5.94 10.70
C VAL A 74 -18.53 -5.88 10.08
N GLY A 75 -18.77 -6.71 9.06
CA GLY A 75 -20.03 -6.82 8.33
C GLY A 75 -20.30 -5.67 7.34
N SER A 76 -19.46 -4.63 7.30
CA SER A 76 -19.64 -3.49 6.40
C SER A 76 -18.67 -3.55 5.22
N PRO A 77 -19.11 -3.25 3.98
CA PRO A 77 -18.22 -3.19 2.83
C PRO A 77 -17.13 -2.13 3.00
N VAL A 78 -15.90 -2.53 2.69
CA VAL A 78 -14.71 -1.70 2.61
C VAL A 78 -14.34 -1.54 1.16
N GLN A 79 -14.31 -0.29 0.70
CA GLN A 79 -13.98 0.06 -0.66
C GLN A 79 -12.49 0.39 -0.74
N ILE A 80 -11.77 -0.34 -1.58
CA ILE A 80 -10.35 -0.19 -1.83
C ILE A 80 -10.18 0.30 -3.25
N ARG A 81 -9.46 1.40 -3.41
CA ARG A 81 -9.02 1.88 -4.72
C ARG A 81 -7.63 1.35 -4.98
N VAL A 82 -7.45 0.59 -6.05
CA VAL A 82 -6.17 0.04 -6.46
C VAL A 82 -5.72 0.73 -7.75
N HIS A 83 -4.52 1.30 -7.73
CA HIS A 83 -3.90 1.92 -8.89
C HIS A 83 -2.82 1.00 -9.42
N ILE A 84 -2.93 0.63 -10.68
CA ILE A 84 -1.96 -0.24 -11.37
C ILE A 84 -1.48 0.53 -12.58
N ARG A 85 -0.15 0.59 -12.74
CA ARG A 85 0.46 1.17 -13.94
C ARG A 85 1.54 0.27 -14.46
N SER A 86 1.66 0.23 -15.78
CA SER A 86 2.78 -0.38 -16.45
C SER A 86 3.21 0.47 -17.64
N ARG A 87 4.48 0.33 -18.00
CA ARG A 87 5.04 0.91 -19.24
C ARG A 87 5.03 -0.10 -20.38
N GLN A 88 4.49 -1.31 -20.15
CA GLN A 88 4.53 -2.44 -21.10
C GLN A 88 3.20 -3.19 -21.08
N GLY A 89 2.74 -3.58 -22.28
CA GLY A 89 1.68 -4.56 -22.53
C GLY A 89 0.33 -4.35 -21.82
N PRO A 90 -0.64 -5.21 -22.08
CA PRO A 90 -1.75 -5.44 -21.17
C PRO A 90 -1.27 -6.03 -19.84
N VAL A 91 -1.98 -5.73 -18.74
CA VAL A 91 -1.66 -6.26 -17.42
C VAL A 91 -2.82 -7.12 -16.92
N ASN A 92 -2.56 -8.39 -16.64
CA ASN A 92 -3.50 -9.28 -15.99
C ASN A 92 -3.44 -9.07 -14.48
N VAL A 93 -4.55 -8.66 -13.88
CA VAL A 93 -4.66 -8.34 -12.47
C VAL A 93 -5.55 -9.38 -11.81
N ARG A 94 -5.08 -9.93 -10.68
CA ARG A 94 -5.86 -10.84 -9.85
C ARG A 94 -5.81 -10.40 -8.40
N TYR A 95 -6.98 -10.35 -7.78
CA TYR A 95 -7.23 -10.14 -6.37
C TYR A 95 -7.47 -11.50 -5.70
N SER A 96 -6.90 -11.70 -4.52
CA SER A 96 -7.20 -12.90 -3.72
C SER A 96 -7.18 -12.62 -2.23
N ILE A 97 -7.88 -13.45 -1.47
CA ILE A 97 -7.92 -13.41 0.00
C ILE A 97 -7.51 -14.79 0.51
N ASN A 98 -6.53 -14.82 1.42
CA ASN A 98 -6.00 -16.08 1.95
C ASN A 98 -6.90 -16.69 3.03
N ASP A 99 -7.53 -15.85 3.87
CA ASP A 99 -8.39 -16.28 4.97
C ASP A 99 -9.83 -15.78 4.75
N GLN A 100 -10.62 -16.63 4.08
CA GLN A 100 -12.03 -16.35 3.79
C GLN A 100 -12.94 -16.39 5.03
N SER A 101 -12.46 -16.91 6.17
CA SER A 101 -13.19 -16.85 7.44
C SER A 101 -13.11 -15.47 8.10
N ALA A 102 -12.14 -14.64 7.70
CA ALA A 102 -11.92 -13.31 8.26
C ALA A 102 -12.34 -12.16 7.33
N LEU A 103 -12.26 -12.37 6.03
CA LEU A 103 -12.49 -11.37 5.01
C LEU A 103 -13.04 -12.06 3.76
N MET A 104 -14.04 -11.48 3.12
CA MET A 104 -14.55 -11.99 1.84
C MET A 104 -14.72 -10.86 0.84
N PHE A 105 -14.78 -11.18 -0.44
CA PHE A 105 -15.20 -10.21 -1.44
C PHE A 105 -16.70 -9.92 -1.33
N LYS A 106 -17.10 -8.69 -1.63
CA LYS A 106 -18.52 -8.37 -1.80
C LYS A 106 -19.07 -9.18 -2.99
N GLU A 107 -20.33 -9.58 -2.90
CA GLU A 107 -21.02 -10.22 -4.02
C GLU A 107 -20.91 -9.39 -5.31
N GLY A 108 -20.59 -10.06 -6.42
CA GLY A 108 -20.40 -9.43 -7.72
C GLY A 108 -19.03 -8.76 -7.93
N GLN A 109 -18.12 -8.81 -6.96
CA GLN A 109 -16.76 -8.31 -7.14
C GLN A 109 -16.01 -9.12 -8.20
N VAL A 110 -15.41 -8.42 -9.16
CA VAL A 110 -14.50 -9.02 -10.14
C VAL A 110 -13.15 -9.28 -9.46
N GLU A 111 -12.74 -10.55 -9.40
CA GLU A 111 -11.48 -10.97 -8.78
C GLU A 111 -10.31 -11.01 -9.77
N SER A 112 -10.58 -11.11 -11.08
CA SER A 112 -9.55 -11.10 -12.11
C SER A 112 -9.99 -10.28 -13.31
N LEU A 113 -9.10 -9.45 -13.83
CA LEU A 113 -9.36 -8.60 -14.99
C LEU A 113 -8.08 -8.32 -15.77
N GLU A 114 -8.24 -7.99 -17.05
CA GLU A 114 -7.15 -7.46 -17.87
C GLU A 114 -7.26 -5.93 -17.96
N ILE A 115 -6.13 -5.25 -17.77
CA ILE A 115 -5.98 -3.83 -18.08
C ILE A 115 -5.29 -3.73 -19.43
N THR A 116 -6.07 -3.51 -20.49
CA THR A 116 -5.56 -3.43 -21.87
C THR A 116 -4.64 -2.22 -22.09
N ASP A 117 -4.92 -1.10 -21.41
CA ASP A 117 -4.06 0.10 -21.44
C ASP A 117 -3.67 0.51 -20.01
N PRO A 118 -2.55 0.00 -19.48
CA PRO A 118 -2.09 0.30 -18.12
C PRO A 118 -1.32 1.62 -18.02
N THR A 119 -1.24 2.39 -19.11
CA THR A 119 -0.66 3.74 -19.08
C THR A 119 -1.67 4.76 -18.53
N LYS A 120 -2.96 4.48 -18.72
CA LYS A 120 -4.06 5.23 -18.12
C LYS A 120 -4.06 5.04 -16.61
N ARG A 121 -4.25 6.14 -15.89
CA ARG A 121 -4.26 6.17 -14.42
C ARG A 121 -5.64 5.88 -13.86
N GLU A 122 -6.36 4.94 -14.47
CA GLU A 122 -7.72 4.59 -14.05
C GLU A 122 -7.66 3.70 -12.80
N PRO A 123 -8.26 4.11 -11.69
CA PRO A 123 -8.34 3.27 -10.51
C PRO A 123 -9.27 2.08 -10.76
N ARG A 124 -8.95 0.94 -10.12
CA ARG A 124 -9.83 -0.21 -10.00
C ARG A 124 -10.38 -0.30 -8.60
N GLU A 125 -11.69 -0.48 -8.47
CA GLU A 125 -12.32 -0.60 -7.17
C GLU A 125 -12.49 -2.07 -6.79
N VAL A 126 -12.14 -2.36 -5.54
CA VAL A 126 -12.29 -3.67 -4.92
C VAL A 126 -13.09 -3.49 -3.64
N SER A 127 -14.18 -4.23 -3.51
CA SER A 127 -15.05 -4.21 -2.35
C SER A 127 -14.92 -5.51 -1.57
N VAL A 128 -14.59 -5.40 -0.28
CA VAL A 128 -14.45 -6.55 0.62
C VAL A 128 -15.28 -6.35 1.89
N VAL A 129 -15.72 -7.44 2.51
CA VAL A 129 -16.50 -7.42 3.74
C VAL A 129 -15.71 -8.17 4.83
N PRO A 130 -15.27 -7.47 5.90
CA PRO A 130 -14.63 -8.12 7.03
C PRO A 130 -15.65 -8.89 7.87
N LEU A 131 -15.28 -10.08 8.32
CA LEU A 131 -16.16 -10.99 9.07
C LEU A 131 -15.84 -11.04 10.56
N ARG A 132 -14.64 -10.62 10.94
CA ARG A 132 -14.18 -10.55 12.34
C ARG A 132 -13.19 -9.42 12.54
N GLU A 133 -12.97 -9.06 13.80
CA GLU A 133 -11.94 -8.09 14.18
C GLU A 133 -10.52 -8.65 13.95
N GLY A 134 -9.56 -7.74 13.78
CA GLY A 134 -8.15 -8.08 13.57
C GLY A 134 -7.58 -7.52 12.28
N ARG A 135 -6.53 -8.19 11.77
CA ARG A 135 -5.84 -7.80 10.53
C ARG A 135 -5.93 -8.93 9.52
N SER A 136 -6.52 -8.60 8.37
CA SER A 136 -6.58 -9.48 7.19
C SER A 136 -5.91 -8.80 6.01
N TYR A 137 -5.70 -9.52 4.91
CA TYR A 137 -5.01 -9.00 3.74
C TYR A 137 -5.74 -9.37 2.46
N VAL A 138 -5.84 -8.40 1.55
CA VAL A 138 -6.18 -8.64 0.15
C VAL A 138 -4.88 -8.65 -0.64
N ASN A 139 -4.61 -9.73 -1.36
CA ASN A 139 -3.44 -9.82 -2.23
C ASN A 139 -3.81 -9.33 -3.62
N VAL A 140 -2.99 -8.44 -4.16
CA VAL A 140 -3.07 -7.96 -5.53
C VAL A 140 -1.86 -8.52 -6.26
N SER A 141 -2.10 -9.24 -7.34
CA SER A 141 -1.06 -9.72 -8.26
C SER A 141 -1.30 -9.12 -9.63
N ALA A 142 -0.25 -8.57 -10.24
CA ALA A 142 -0.27 -7.97 -11.55
C ALA A 142 0.80 -8.62 -12.40
N GLU A 143 0.38 -9.18 -13.53
CA GLU A 143 1.17 -9.97 -14.44
C GLU A 143 1.26 -9.24 -15.78
N VAL A 144 2.47 -9.13 -16.32
CA VAL A 144 2.75 -8.44 -17.58
C VAL A 144 3.70 -9.29 -18.42
N GLU A 145 3.40 -9.41 -19.70
CA GLU A 145 4.30 -10.01 -20.66
C GLU A 145 5.33 -8.99 -21.13
N THR A 146 6.61 -9.31 -20.97
CA THR A 146 7.73 -8.45 -21.36
C THR A 146 8.59 -9.16 -22.40
N PRO A 147 9.48 -8.44 -23.14
CA PRO A 147 10.44 -9.10 -24.03
C PRO A 147 11.38 -10.09 -23.33
N ARG A 148 11.47 -10.05 -21.99
CA ARG A 148 12.26 -10.98 -21.16
C ARG A 148 11.42 -12.14 -20.60
N GLY A 149 10.17 -12.26 -21.02
CA GLY A 149 9.20 -13.23 -20.54
C GLY A 149 8.18 -12.62 -19.57
N LEU A 150 7.39 -13.49 -18.97
CA LEU A 150 6.34 -13.15 -18.03
C LEU A 150 6.94 -12.61 -16.72
N MET A 151 6.49 -11.44 -16.29
CA MET A 151 6.90 -10.84 -15.03
C MET A 151 5.69 -10.53 -14.16
N ILE A 152 5.80 -10.84 -12.86
CA ILE A 152 4.71 -10.65 -11.89
C ILE A 152 5.17 -9.69 -10.79
N ARG A 153 4.30 -8.76 -10.42
CA ARG A 153 4.42 -7.92 -9.22
C ARG A 153 3.23 -8.20 -8.30
N SER A 154 3.49 -8.40 -7.01
CA SER A 154 2.43 -8.60 -6.02
C SER A 154 2.57 -7.63 -4.85
N MET A 155 1.43 -7.31 -4.23
CA MET A 155 1.33 -6.46 -3.04
C MET A 155 0.16 -6.95 -2.17
N SER A 156 0.29 -6.80 -0.85
CA SER A 156 -0.81 -7.07 0.08
C SER A 156 -1.37 -5.77 0.65
N VAL A 157 -2.69 -5.64 0.60
CA VAL A 157 -3.46 -4.52 1.17
C VAL A 157 -3.98 -4.95 2.55
N PRO A 158 -3.49 -4.36 3.65
CA PRO A 158 -3.94 -4.70 5.00
C PRO A 158 -5.30 -4.10 5.31
N ILE A 159 -6.25 -4.94 5.71
CA ILE A 159 -7.55 -4.53 6.25
C ILE A 159 -7.51 -4.73 7.76
N LYS A 160 -7.49 -3.61 8.51
CA LYS A 160 -7.48 -3.60 9.98
C LYS A 160 -8.85 -3.19 10.50
N VAL A 161 -9.49 -4.08 11.24
CA VAL A 161 -10.80 -3.86 11.85
C VAL A 161 -10.68 -3.90 13.37
N GLY A 162 -11.41 -3.02 14.03
CA GLY A 162 -11.42 -2.90 15.49
C GLY A 162 -10.33 -1.98 16.03
N SER A 163 -10.46 -1.69 17.32
CA SER A 163 -9.49 -0.94 18.12
C SER A 163 -8.96 -1.90 19.17
N ALA A 164 -7.87 -2.61 18.89
CA ALA A 164 -7.11 -3.22 19.97
C ALA A 164 -6.12 -2.18 20.49
N PRO A 165 -6.42 -1.43 21.58
CA PRO A 165 -5.34 -0.92 22.38
C PRO A 165 -4.58 -2.13 22.91
N ILE A 166 -3.27 -2.19 22.64
CA ILE A 166 -2.39 -3.00 23.45
C ILE A 166 -2.45 -2.33 24.82
N GLN A 167 -3.31 -2.81 25.72
CA GLN A 167 -3.10 -2.50 27.12
C GLN A 167 -1.76 -3.16 27.44
N PRO A 168 -0.72 -2.40 27.84
CA PRO A 168 0.44 -3.01 28.41
C PRO A 168 -0.07 -3.85 29.58
N ASN A 169 0.06 -5.16 29.49
CA ASN A 169 -0.04 -5.96 30.70
C ASN A 169 1.17 -5.53 31.52
N ASP A 170 0.93 -4.69 32.54
CA ASP A 170 1.91 -4.41 33.57
C ASP A 170 2.17 -5.75 34.29
N ASN A 171 3.11 -6.53 33.77
CA ASN A 171 3.58 -7.77 34.38
C ASN A 171 4.47 -7.43 35.59
N GLY A 172 3.92 -6.69 36.56
CA GLY A 172 4.60 -6.28 37.77
C GLY A 172 3.74 -5.34 38.60
N GLU A 173 3.83 -5.48 39.91
CA GLU A 173 3.16 -4.59 40.86
C GLU A 173 3.88 -3.23 40.84
N ARG A 174 3.17 -2.17 40.44
CA ARG A 174 3.71 -0.79 40.47
C ARG A 174 3.88 -0.38 41.93
N LYS A 175 5.11 -0.23 42.38
CA LYS A 175 5.45 0.30 43.70
C LYS A 175 6.10 1.66 43.56
N GLU A 176 5.70 2.59 44.42
CA GLU A 176 6.33 3.90 44.51
C GLU A 176 7.69 3.74 45.22
N GLY A 177 8.75 4.05 44.50
CA GLY A 177 10.10 4.04 45.04
C GLY A 177 10.31 5.17 46.05
N PRO A 178 11.33 5.09 46.90
CA PRO A 178 11.59 6.05 47.98
C PRO A 178 11.87 7.51 47.53
N GLY A 179 11.88 7.78 46.22
CA GLY A 179 11.99 9.11 45.62
C GLY A 179 10.76 9.57 44.82
N GLY A 180 9.62 8.87 44.91
CA GLY A 180 8.41 9.18 44.12
C GLY A 180 8.43 8.66 42.67
N GLU A 181 9.38 7.78 42.34
CA GLU A 181 9.48 7.17 41.01
C GLU A 181 8.64 5.88 40.95
N ALA A 182 7.92 5.67 39.86
CA ALA A 182 7.16 4.45 39.64
C ALA A 182 8.08 3.29 39.24
N VAL A 183 8.29 2.32 40.15
CA VAL A 183 9.14 1.15 39.93
C VAL A 183 8.29 -0.08 39.62
N ILE A 184 8.62 -0.79 38.54
CA ILE A 184 8.02 -2.09 38.20
C ILE A 184 8.85 -3.19 38.88
N SER A 185 8.30 -3.81 39.92
CA SER A 185 8.97 -4.92 40.62
C SER A 185 8.76 -6.22 39.84
N MET A 186 9.83 -6.77 39.27
CA MET A 186 9.82 -8.15 38.76
C MET A 186 10.26 -9.09 39.89
N PRO A 187 9.45 -10.09 40.31
CA PRO A 187 9.87 -11.04 41.33
C PRO A 187 10.97 -11.95 40.74
N ALA A 188 12.16 -11.90 41.33
CA ALA A 188 13.18 -12.92 41.10
C ALA A 188 12.76 -14.21 41.82
N GLN A 189 12.52 -15.30 41.09
CA GLN A 189 12.44 -16.62 41.72
C GLN A 189 13.86 -17.11 42.01
N GLU A 190 14.32 -16.96 43.25
CA GLU A 190 15.48 -17.71 43.74
C GLU A 190 15.00 -19.10 44.18
N SER A 191 15.40 -20.13 43.43
CA SER A 191 15.33 -21.52 43.86
C SER A 191 16.32 -21.72 45.02
N GLY A 192 15.87 -21.48 46.25
CA GLY A 192 16.63 -21.77 47.46
C GLY A 192 16.88 -23.27 47.60
N ALA A 193 18.09 -23.73 47.26
CA ALA A 193 18.59 -25.02 47.70
C ALA A 193 19.25 -24.83 49.08
N SER A 194 18.52 -25.25 50.12
CA SER A 194 18.99 -25.37 51.49
C SER A 194 20.21 -26.28 51.57
N SER A 195 21.34 -25.75 52.05
CA SER A 195 22.48 -26.54 52.52
C SER A 195 22.16 -27.10 53.91
N SER A 196 22.18 -28.44 54.03
CA SER A 196 22.27 -29.16 55.30
C SER A 196 23.72 -29.41 55.68
#